data_AF-A0AAV6D2P2-F1
#
_entry.id   AF-A0AAV6D2P2-F1
#
_cell.length_a   1.000
_cell.length_b   1.000
_cell.length_c   1.000
_cell.angle_alpha   90.00
_cell.angle_beta   90.00
_cell.angle_gamma   90.00
#
_symmetry.space_group_name_H-M   'P 1'
#
loop_
_entity.id
_entity.type
_entity.pdbx_description
1 polymer ?
#
loop_
_entity_poly.entity_id
_entity_poly.type
_entity_poly.pdbx_seq_one_letter_code
_entity_poly.pdbx_strand_id
1 'polypeptide(L)'
;MKKIVIALLVCFALLRVSAADLNWLTDLPKAQAQAKIENKLVLLDFTGSDWCGWCKKLDAETFSKSEFADYAVKNLVLVQLDYPNKKPQSDDLKKANAALQKI
;
A
#
# COMPACT_ATOMS: atom_id res chain seq x y z
N MET A 1 7.39 -40.75 -20.25
CA MET A 1 6.85 -39.47 -20.75
C MET A 1 5.61 -39.00 -19.98
N LYS A 2 4.53 -39.79 -19.85
CA LYS A 2 3.32 -39.39 -19.10
C LYS A 2 3.56 -39.01 -17.63
N LYS A 3 4.47 -39.71 -16.92
CA LYS A 3 4.83 -39.41 -15.52
C LYS A 3 5.59 -38.09 -15.35
N ILE A 4 6.38 -37.69 -16.35
CA ILE A 4 7.13 -36.42 -16.36
C ILE A 4 6.17 -35.24 -16.61
N VAL A 5 5.20 -35.44 -17.51
CA VAL A 5 4.15 -34.44 -17.78
C VAL A 5 3.27 -34.20 -16.54
N ILE A 6 2.92 -35.26 -15.81
CA ILE A 6 2.15 -35.15 -14.55
C ILE A 6 2.97 -34.44 -13.46
N ALA A 7 4.27 -34.74 -13.33
CA ALA A 7 5.14 -34.08 -12.35
C ALA A 7 5.32 -32.56 -12.64
N LEU A 8 5.43 -32.17 -13.93
CA LEU A 8 5.52 -30.76 -14.33
C LEU A 8 4.21 -29.98 -14.07
N LEU A 9 3.05 -30.60 -14.31
CA LEU A 9 1.75 -30.00 -14.03
C LEU A 9 1.49 -29.77 -12.52
N VAL A 10 1.96 -30.69 -11.67
CA VAL A 10 1.88 -30.54 -10.21
C VAL A 10 2.80 -29.42 -9.69
N CYS A 11 3.98 -29.25 -10.29
CA CYS A 11 4.92 -28.19 -9.92
C CYS A 11 4.39 -26.78 -10.27
N PHE A 12 3.70 -26.65 -11.41
CA PHE A 12 3.13 -25.36 -11.85
C PHE A 12 1.96 -24.88 -10.98
N ALA A 13 1.21 -25.82 -10.36
CA ALA A 13 0.09 -25.50 -9.48
C ALA A 13 0.50 -24.91 -8.11
N LEU A 14 1.78 -25.04 -7.72
CA LEU A 14 2.31 -24.52 -6.45
C LEU A 14 2.81 -23.07 -6.53
N LEU A 15 2.90 -22.49 -7.73
CA LEU A 15 3.27 -21.08 -7.93
C LEU A 15 2.03 -20.18 -7.82
N ARG A 16 1.41 -20.15 -6.64
CA ARG A 16 0.43 -19.11 -6.29
C ARG A 16 1.22 -17.93 -5.74
N VAL A 17 1.62 -16.99 -6.60
CA VAL A 17 2.03 -15.65 -6.14
C VAL A 17 0.77 -15.01 -5.55
N SER A 18 0.71 -14.93 -4.23
CA SER A 18 -0.24 -14.06 -3.54
C SER A 18 0.27 -12.64 -3.66
N ALA A 19 -0.57 -11.71 -4.10
CA ALA A 19 -0.25 -10.29 -3.93
C ALA A 19 -0.03 -10.03 -2.44
N ALA A 20 1.07 -9.35 -2.11
CA ALA A 20 1.32 -8.95 -0.73
C ALA A 20 0.32 -7.85 -0.35
N ASP A 21 -0.42 -8.06 0.74
CA ASP A 21 -1.30 -7.03 1.28
C ASP A 21 -0.46 -5.86 1.80
N LEU A 22 -0.69 -4.68 1.21
CA LEU A 22 0.00 -3.46 1.64
C LEU A 22 -0.61 -2.93 2.93
N ASN A 23 0.24 -2.75 3.95
CA ASN A 23 -0.17 -2.15 5.21
C ASN A 23 -0.03 -0.63 5.15
N TRP A 24 -1.13 0.07 4.87
CA TRP A 24 -1.20 1.53 4.88
C TRP A 24 -1.49 2.05 6.29
N LEU A 25 -0.56 2.82 6.84
CA LEU A 25 -0.72 3.51 8.11
C LEU A 25 -1.38 4.88 7.93
N THR A 26 -1.95 5.42 9.00
CA THR A 26 -2.50 6.79 9.01
C THR A 26 -1.78 7.70 10.01
N ASP A 27 -0.82 7.15 10.77
CA ASP A 27 -0.06 7.85 11.81
C ASP A 27 1.37 8.04 11.33
N LEU A 28 1.70 9.26 10.89
CA LEU A 28 3.02 9.59 10.37
C LEU A 28 4.14 9.46 11.45
N PRO A 29 4.01 9.99 12.67
CA PRO A 29 5.00 9.78 13.73
C PRO A 29 5.31 8.29 13.97
N LYS A 30 4.28 7.44 14.05
CA LYS A 30 4.46 6.00 14.21
C LYS A 30 5.15 5.37 13.00
N ALA A 31 4.77 5.77 11.79
CA ALA A 31 5.38 5.29 10.56
C ALA A 31 6.86 5.68 10.46
N GLN A 32 7.23 6.90 10.86
CA GLN A 32 8.62 7.35 10.91
C GLN A 32 9.45 6.58 11.92
N ALA A 33 8.90 6.30 13.11
CA ALA A 33 9.55 5.46 14.10
C ALA A 33 9.79 4.04 13.57
N GLN A 34 8.78 3.44 12.93
CA GLN A 34 8.88 2.13 12.29
C GLN A 34 9.93 2.13 11.17
N ALA A 35 9.89 3.12 10.28
CA ALA A 35 10.81 3.25 9.16
C ALA A 35 12.27 3.36 9.64
N LYS A 36 12.51 4.06 10.76
CA LYS A 36 13.84 4.14 11.38
C LYS A 36 14.32 2.78 11.92
N ILE A 37 13.44 2.00 12.55
CA ILE A 37 13.76 0.67 13.08
C ILE A 37 14.03 -0.31 11.94
N GLU A 38 13.21 -0.26 10.88
CA GLU A 38 13.30 -1.17 9.73
C GLU A 38 14.32 -0.72 8.67
N ASN A 39 14.94 0.46 8.86
CA ASN A 39 15.82 1.11 7.88
C ASN A 39 15.16 1.24 6.49
N LYS A 40 13.92 1.71 6.47
CA LYS A 40 13.09 1.93 5.27
C LYS A 40 12.78 3.41 5.07
N LEU A 41 12.35 3.76 3.86
CA LEU A 41 11.79 5.09 3.57
C LEU A 41 10.31 5.15 3.95
N VAL A 42 9.79 6.35 4.20
CA VAL A 42 8.34 6.57 4.33
C VAL A 42 7.80 7.10 3.01
N LEU A 43 6.80 6.44 2.45
CA LEU A 43 6.01 6.97 1.33
C LEU A 43 4.72 7.55 1.89
N LEU A 44 4.48 8.84 1.62
CA LEU A 44 3.25 9.52 1.97
C LEU A 44 2.38 9.65 0.73
N ASP A 45 1.18 9.08 0.78
CA ASP A 45 0.14 9.25 -0.24
C ASP A 45 -0.90 10.27 0.24
N PHE A 46 -0.89 11.45 -0.40
CA PHE A 46 -1.91 12.47 -0.19
C PHE A 46 -3.05 12.24 -1.19
N THR A 47 -4.20 11.80 -0.69
CA THR A 47 -5.27 11.28 -1.56
C THR A 47 -6.64 11.84 -1.18
N GLY A 48 -7.55 11.81 -2.14
CA GLY A 48 -8.98 12.05 -1.94
C GLY A 48 -9.75 10.83 -2.42
N SER A 49 -9.95 9.85 -1.53
CA SER A 49 -10.33 8.49 -1.92
C SER A 49 -11.65 8.36 -2.68
N ASP A 50 -12.58 9.31 -2.51
CA ASP A 50 -13.87 9.29 -3.19
C ASP A 50 -13.96 10.26 -4.39
N TRP A 51 -13.29 11.41 -4.36
CA TRP A 51 -13.44 12.47 -5.37
C TRP A 51 -12.24 12.65 -6.31
N CYS A 52 -11.02 12.25 -5.94
CA CYS A 52 -9.83 12.48 -6.76
C CYS A 52 -9.67 11.40 -7.84
N GLY A 53 -9.99 11.73 -9.10
CA GLY A 53 -9.86 10.81 -10.24
C GLY A 53 -8.44 10.31 -10.48
N TRP A 54 -7.45 11.20 -10.43
CA TRP A 54 -6.04 10.85 -10.63
C TRP A 54 -5.47 9.99 -9.50
N CYS A 55 -5.89 10.24 -8.25
CA CYS A 55 -5.47 9.44 -7.10
C CYS A 55 -5.99 8.00 -7.23
N LYS A 56 -7.26 7.83 -7.65
CA LYS A 56 -7.83 6.49 -7.94
C LYS A 56 -7.11 5.78 -9.09
N LYS A 57 -6.69 6.53 -10.12
CA LYS A 57 -5.90 5.98 -11.23
C LYS A 57 -4.50 5.55 -10.75
N LEU A 58 -3.83 6.36 -9.93
CA LEU A 58 -2.54 6.01 -9.33
C LEU A 58 -2.63 4.72 -8.50
N ASP A 59 -3.66 4.59 -7.67
CA ASP A 59 -3.89 3.37 -6.90
C ASP A 59 -4.09 2.15 -7.81
N ALA A 60 -4.97 2.26 -8.81
CA ALA A 60 -5.29 1.15 -9.71
C ALA A 60 -4.12 0.75 -10.64
N GLU A 61 -3.31 1.71 -11.08
CA GLU A 61 -2.23 1.50 -12.06
C GLU A 61 -0.87 1.26 -11.41
N THR A 62 -0.67 1.66 -10.16
CA THR A 62 0.61 1.54 -9.45
C THR A 62 0.46 0.79 -8.13
N PHE A 63 -0.26 1.33 -7.14
CA PHE A 63 -0.22 0.77 -5.77
C PHE A 63 -0.85 -0.62 -5.66
N SER A 64 -1.88 -0.89 -6.47
CA SER A 64 -2.54 -2.20 -6.57
C SER A 64 -1.76 -3.23 -7.39
N LYS A 65 -0.59 -2.88 -7.95
CA LYS A 65 0.22 -3.82 -8.75
C LYS A 65 1.17 -4.61 -7.86
N SER A 66 1.33 -5.89 -8.18
CA SER A 66 2.25 -6.81 -7.49
C SER A 66 3.68 -6.27 -7.44
N GLU A 67 4.13 -5.64 -8.51
CA GLU A 67 5.47 -5.09 -8.67
C GLU A 67 5.73 -3.96 -7.67
N PHE A 68 4.72 -3.11 -7.43
CA PHE A 68 4.79 -2.09 -6.39
C PHE A 68 4.72 -2.72 -5.01
N ALA A 69 3.83 -3.69 -4.79
CA ALA A 69 3.71 -4.36 -3.50
C ALA A 69 5.04 -5.03 -3.07
N ASP A 70 5.69 -5.74 -3.99
CA ASP A 70 6.97 -6.38 -3.78
C ASP A 70 8.09 -5.39 -3.45
N TYR A 71 8.08 -4.22 -4.11
CA TYR A 71 9.01 -3.14 -3.81
C TYR A 71 8.72 -2.52 -2.45
N ALA A 72 7.46 -2.18 -2.17
CA ALA A 72 7.05 -1.49 -0.97
C ALA A 72 7.32 -2.31 0.29
N VAL A 73 7.01 -3.60 0.30
CA VAL A 73 7.28 -4.50 1.44
C VAL A 73 8.75 -4.47 1.84
N LYS A 74 9.66 -4.38 0.86
CA LYS A 74 11.11 -4.41 1.10
C LYS A 74 11.68 -3.04 1.49
N ASN A 75 11.11 -1.95 0.96
CA ASN A 75 11.78 -0.64 0.98
C ASN A 75 11.00 0.45 1.71
N LEU A 76 9.70 0.28 1.93
CA LEU A 76 8.81 1.36 2.33
C LEU A 76 8.00 1.03 3.59
N VAL A 77 7.73 2.09 4.35
CA VAL A 77 6.58 2.17 5.26
C VAL A 77 5.58 3.11 4.62
N LEU A 78 4.35 2.63 4.40
CA LEU A 78 3.33 3.36 3.64
C LEU A 78 2.42 4.14 4.59
N VAL A 79 2.16 5.41 4.27
CA VAL A 79 1.26 6.29 5.01
C VAL A 79 0.25 6.90 4.07
N GLN A 80 -1.04 6.73 4.36
CA GLN A 80 -2.13 7.32 3.60
C GLN A 80 -2.73 8.50 4.37
N LEU A 81 -2.69 9.68 3.76
CA LEU A 81 -3.34 10.90 4.22
C LEU A 81 -4.56 11.15 3.32
N ASP A 82 -5.70 10.60 3.73
CA ASP A 82 -6.95 10.66 2.96
C ASP A 82 -7.79 11.88 3.38
N TYR A 83 -8.26 12.63 2.38
CA TYR A 83 -9.10 13.82 2.49
C TYR A 83 -10.42 13.63 1.70
N PRO A 84 -11.29 12.69 2.11
CA PRO A 84 -12.52 12.37 1.39
C PRO A 84 -13.61 13.44 1.58
N ASN A 85 -14.56 13.50 0.64
CA ASN A 85 -15.72 14.41 0.74
C ASN A 85 -16.91 13.78 1.49
N LYS A 86 -17.11 12.48 1.33
CA LYS A 86 -18.29 11.75 1.82
C LYS A 86 -17.92 10.61 2.76
N LYS A 87 -16.73 10.03 2.60
CA LYS A 87 -16.28 8.92 3.45
C LYS A 87 -16.05 9.42 4.89
N PRO A 88 -16.71 8.84 5.90
CA PRO A 88 -16.54 9.26 7.27
C PRO A 88 -15.14 8.91 7.80
N GLN A 89 -14.61 9.80 8.63
CA GLN A 89 -13.35 9.64 9.37
C GLN A 89 -13.55 10.17 10.79
N SER A 90 -12.79 9.66 11.75
CA SER A 90 -12.79 10.22 13.11
C SER A 90 -12.27 11.66 13.08
N ASP A 91 -12.73 12.48 14.03
CA ASP A 91 -12.30 13.87 14.10
C ASP A 91 -10.80 14.00 14.41
N ASP A 92 -10.25 13.04 15.17
CA ASP A 92 -8.81 12.99 15.45
C ASP A 92 -8.00 12.71 14.18
N LEU A 93 -8.45 11.79 13.33
CA LEU A 93 -7.80 11.51 12.05
C LEU A 93 -7.87 12.71 11.11
N LYS A 94 -9.03 13.38 11.03
CA LYS A 94 -9.18 14.60 10.22
C LYS A 94 -8.22 15.70 10.68
N LYS A 95 -8.13 15.93 12.00
CA LYS A 95 -7.22 16.93 12.58
C LYS A 95 -5.76 16.58 12.32
N ALA A 96 -5.37 15.32 12.50
CA ALA A 96 -4.03 14.84 12.20
C ALA A 96 -3.68 15.07 10.73
N ASN A 97 -4.56 14.67 9.79
CA ASN A 97 -4.34 14.87 8.37
C ASN A 97 -4.28 16.37 8.00
N ALA A 98 -5.13 17.21 8.59
CA ALA A 98 -5.14 18.65 8.33
C ALA A 98 -3.85 19.35 8.80
N ALA A 99 -3.25 18.90 9.91
CA ALA A 99 -1.97 19.42 10.39
C ALA A 99 -0.83 19.17 9.40
N LEU A 100 -0.91 18.10 8.60
CA LEU A 100 0.11 17.69 7.64
C LEU A 100 -0.06 18.33 6.25
N GLN A 101 -1.17 19.03 5.98
CA GLN A 101 -1.39 19.74 4.70
C GLN A 101 -0.46 20.94 4.47
N LYS A 102 0.27 21.38 5.50
CA LYS A 102 1.06 22.62 5.50
C LYS A 102 2.57 22.38 5.45
N ILE A 103 2.99 21.12 5.34
CA ILE A 103 4.39 20.72 5.18
C ILE A 103 4.78 20.92 3.72
#